data_AF-A0A8S3YRY9-F1
#
_entry.id   AF-A0A8S3YRY9-F1
#
_cell.length_a   1.000
_cell.length_b   1.000
_cell.length_c   1.000
_cell.angle_alpha   90.00
_cell.angle_beta   90.00
_cell.angle_gamma   90.00
#
_symmetry.space_group_name_H-M   'P 1'
#
loop_
_entity.id
_entity.type
_entity.pdbx_description
1 polymer ?
#
loop_
_entity_poly.entity_id
_entity_poly.type
_entity_poly.pdbx_seq_one_letter_code
_entity_poly.pdbx_strand_id
1 'polypeptide(L)'
;TSVVHDPQETFRHYFQTLISTLYKDQGTMYDTLDFLLMNIRNLTDTTDILTDYFPNLFKILAWHPRVFHYEFATLLPAMMNVDTSIEIFHLLLDLPCMSAALEIIERAKVTEPLVVEVDSEPASSLEAFYNPRFRPLFSYITRSESGHGDTIDRLAQLHLLLRDSMNSSRVMVCCQLVPILLRIWFQTVLISEDAVFLAHLLPVVTERSGMMFGVSEFIEDIHKIFAENLLKLCKKFPEIILKQHSDLCEFIQATASVAGRIEIYSSLIFALGDYTTQFHSPGTKSEVTGKYYESLEVVTYELLNQLASQEFDPIIPKVLSSLMSALSKLASRSQDLIPRAILCLTKVVKQQNLIMLSSCSKSFLTNKAASLIVLLKNPDSASLLLRPSTVNQSDKYHLSNMSISSVMRGMHKVIRD
;
A
#
# COMPACT_ATOMS: atom_id res chain seq x y z
N THR A 1 5.56 -35.08 -43.71
CA THR A 1 4.65 -33.96 -43.39
C THR A 1 4.82 -33.65 -41.93
N SER A 2 5.71 -32.71 -41.59
CA SER A 2 5.87 -32.23 -40.22
C SER A 2 4.60 -31.46 -39.87
N VAL A 3 3.78 -32.02 -38.99
CA VAL A 3 2.71 -31.27 -38.35
C VAL A 3 3.43 -30.14 -37.62
N VAL A 4 3.29 -28.90 -38.12
CA VAL A 4 3.74 -27.72 -37.40
C VAL A 4 2.78 -27.60 -36.22
N HIS A 5 3.16 -28.23 -35.10
CA HIS A 5 2.44 -28.03 -33.85
C HIS A 5 2.53 -26.55 -33.52
N ASP A 6 1.37 -25.90 -33.38
CA ASP A 6 1.32 -24.55 -32.88
C ASP A 6 1.88 -24.57 -31.45
N PRO A 7 3.04 -23.92 -31.20
CA PRO A 7 3.61 -23.87 -29.86
C PRO A 7 2.65 -23.19 -28.87
N GLN A 8 1.76 -22.30 -29.33
CA GLN A 8 0.79 -21.61 -28.46
C GLN A 8 -0.23 -22.58 -27.86
N GLU A 9 -0.78 -23.51 -28.64
CA GLU A 9 -1.71 -24.53 -28.12
C GLU A 9 -1.02 -25.47 -27.12
N THR A 10 0.26 -25.77 -27.33
CA THR A 10 1.06 -26.57 -26.40
C THR A 10 1.27 -25.84 -25.08
N PHE A 11 1.64 -24.55 -25.15
CA PHE A 11 1.81 -23.71 -23.96
C PHE A 11 0.50 -23.52 -23.22
N ARG A 12 -0.59 -23.23 -23.93
CA ARG A 12 -1.91 -23.11 -23.33
C ARG A 12 -2.30 -24.40 -22.61
N HIS A 13 -2.19 -25.55 -23.26
CA HIS A 13 -2.53 -26.82 -22.61
C HIS A 13 -1.69 -27.04 -21.34
N TYR A 14 -0.38 -26.79 -21.41
CA TYR A 14 0.51 -26.96 -20.27
C TYR A 14 0.21 -25.97 -19.12
N PHE A 15 0.30 -24.67 -19.41
CA PHE A 15 0.24 -23.60 -18.42
C PHE A 15 -1.17 -23.33 -17.91
N GLN A 16 -2.22 -23.61 -18.71
CA GLN A 16 -3.61 -23.45 -18.27
C GLN A 16 -4.13 -24.74 -17.61
N THR A 17 -3.93 -25.90 -18.22
CA THR A 17 -4.61 -27.15 -17.83
C THR A 17 -3.72 -28.03 -16.94
N LEU A 18 -2.51 -28.36 -17.38
CA LEU A 18 -1.65 -29.31 -16.66
C LEU A 18 -1.23 -28.76 -15.30
N ILE A 19 -0.77 -27.50 -15.22
CA ILE A 19 -0.39 -26.87 -13.93
C ILE A 19 -1.57 -26.88 -12.94
N SER A 20 -2.80 -26.60 -13.41
CA SER A 20 -4.00 -26.63 -12.56
C SER A 20 -4.30 -27.98 -11.92
N THR A 21 -3.76 -29.07 -12.46
CA THR A 21 -3.97 -30.43 -11.95
C THR A 21 -2.73 -30.98 -11.25
N LEU A 22 -1.54 -30.55 -11.66
CA LEU A 22 -0.24 -31.08 -11.23
C LEU A 22 0.52 -30.18 -10.25
N TYR A 23 -0.03 -29.02 -9.85
CA TYR A 23 0.65 -28.09 -8.93
C TYR A 23 1.12 -28.69 -7.59
N LYS A 24 0.62 -29.88 -7.22
CA LYS A 24 1.01 -30.63 -6.01
C LYS A 24 2.23 -31.53 -6.21
N ASP A 25 2.54 -31.86 -7.46
CA ASP A 25 3.67 -32.73 -7.79
C ASP A 25 4.95 -31.90 -7.81
N GLN A 26 5.69 -31.97 -6.70
CA GLN A 26 6.87 -31.14 -6.51
C GLN A 26 7.93 -31.35 -7.59
N GLY A 27 8.08 -32.58 -8.12
CA GLY A 27 9.06 -32.88 -9.17
C GLY A 27 8.72 -32.16 -10.48
N THR A 28 7.50 -32.32 -10.97
CA THR A 28 7.02 -31.64 -12.18
C THR A 28 7.09 -30.13 -12.03
N MET A 29 6.74 -29.59 -10.86
CA MET A 29 6.79 -28.15 -10.60
C MET A 29 8.21 -27.60 -10.52
N TYR A 30 9.16 -28.38 -10.01
CA TYR A 30 10.58 -28.03 -10.07
C TYR A 30 11.05 -27.90 -11.53
N ASP A 31 10.79 -28.92 -12.36
CA ASP A 31 11.16 -28.89 -13.78
C ASP A 31 10.47 -27.75 -14.54
N THR A 32 9.22 -27.44 -14.17
CA THR A 32 8.45 -26.32 -14.73
C THR A 32 9.12 -24.99 -14.41
N LEU A 33 9.47 -24.75 -13.15
CA LEU A 33 10.08 -23.49 -12.71
C LEU A 33 11.51 -23.34 -13.22
N ASP A 34 12.28 -24.43 -13.28
CA ASP A 34 13.62 -24.43 -13.88
C ASP A 34 13.55 -24.06 -15.36
N PHE A 35 12.63 -24.66 -16.12
CA PHE A 35 12.36 -24.29 -17.51
C PHE A 35 12.03 -22.79 -17.66
N LEU A 36 11.13 -22.27 -16.82
CA LEU A 36 10.75 -20.85 -16.85
C LEU A 36 11.94 -19.94 -16.55
N LEU A 37 12.74 -20.27 -15.53
CA LEU A 37 13.90 -19.47 -15.12
C LEU A 37 15.01 -19.50 -16.16
N MET A 38 15.33 -20.66 -16.73
CA MET A 38 16.35 -20.79 -17.78
C MET A 38 15.98 -20.01 -19.04
N ASN A 39 14.68 -19.84 -19.32
CA ASN A 39 14.18 -19.22 -20.55
C ASN A 39 13.51 -17.86 -20.32
N ILE A 40 13.60 -17.28 -19.12
CA ILE A 40 12.79 -16.14 -18.69
C ILE A 40 12.77 -14.97 -19.69
N ARG A 41 13.94 -14.60 -20.24
CA ARG A 41 14.07 -13.51 -21.22
C ARG A 41 13.38 -13.82 -22.54
N ASN A 42 13.60 -15.02 -23.07
CA ASN A 42 12.97 -15.43 -24.32
C ASN A 42 11.45 -15.51 -24.15
N LEU A 43 10.99 -16.03 -23.01
CA LEU A 43 9.56 -16.15 -22.71
C LEU A 43 8.90 -14.79 -22.60
N THR A 44 9.51 -13.82 -21.91
CA THR A 44 8.97 -12.44 -21.83
C THR A 44 8.93 -11.73 -23.18
N ASP A 45 9.89 -12.01 -24.06
CA ASP A 45 10.02 -11.30 -25.34
C ASP A 45 9.15 -11.90 -26.45
N THR A 46 8.79 -13.19 -26.34
CA THR A 46 8.15 -13.93 -27.43
C THR A 46 6.78 -14.52 -27.09
N THR A 47 6.37 -14.50 -25.81
CA THR A 47 5.13 -15.12 -25.35
C THR A 47 4.48 -14.31 -24.23
N ASP A 48 3.18 -14.50 -24.06
CA ASP A 48 2.43 -13.92 -22.95
C ASP A 48 2.22 -14.92 -21.80
N ILE A 49 2.97 -16.04 -21.76
CA ILE A 49 2.72 -17.12 -20.79
C ILE A 49 2.83 -16.64 -19.34
N LEU A 50 3.83 -15.80 -19.05
CA LEU A 50 4.06 -15.26 -17.71
C LEU A 50 3.01 -14.21 -17.32
N THR A 51 2.41 -13.52 -18.28
CA THR A 51 1.38 -12.49 -18.04
C THR A 51 -0.02 -13.07 -18.05
N ASP A 52 -0.28 -14.11 -18.83
CA ASP A 52 -1.58 -14.77 -18.98
C ASP A 52 -1.80 -15.80 -17.88
N TYR A 53 -0.79 -16.59 -17.52
CA TYR A 53 -0.96 -17.75 -16.62
C TYR A 53 -0.34 -17.57 -15.25
N PHE A 54 0.09 -16.35 -14.84
CA PHE A 54 0.61 -16.14 -13.50
C PHE A 54 -0.35 -16.63 -12.40
N PRO A 55 -1.69 -16.52 -12.48
CA PRO A 55 -2.55 -17.04 -11.42
C PRO A 55 -2.39 -18.54 -11.20
N ASN A 56 -2.21 -19.31 -12.28
CA ASN A 56 -1.96 -20.75 -12.20
C ASN A 56 -0.57 -21.07 -11.67
N LEU A 57 0.44 -20.31 -12.10
CA LEU A 57 1.80 -20.43 -11.57
C LEU A 57 1.80 -20.20 -10.06
N PHE A 58 1.10 -19.18 -9.57
CA PHE A 58 1.01 -18.92 -8.13
C PHE A 58 0.34 -20.03 -7.32
N LYS A 59 -0.42 -20.95 -7.93
CA LYS A 59 -0.89 -22.17 -7.23
C LYS A 59 0.27 -23.07 -6.79
N ILE A 60 1.34 -23.12 -7.60
CA ILE A 60 2.57 -23.85 -7.27
C ILE A 60 3.15 -23.28 -5.97
N LEU A 61 3.27 -21.95 -5.90
CA LEU A 61 3.79 -21.27 -4.73
C LEU A 61 2.86 -21.40 -3.53
N ALA A 62 1.56 -21.21 -3.73
CA ALA A 62 0.56 -21.33 -2.68
C ALA A 62 0.57 -22.74 -2.07
N TRP A 63 0.80 -23.78 -2.88
CA TRP A 63 0.85 -25.16 -2.40
C TRP A 63 2.20 -25.57 -1.78
N HIS A 64 3.31 -25.06 -2.32
CA HIS A 64 4.68 -25.38 -1.89
C HIS A 64 5.48 -24.12 -1.46
N PRO A 65 4.98 -23.29 -0.53
CA PRO A 65 5.54 -21.96 -0.27
C PRO A 65 6.93 -21.98 0.37
N ARG A 66 7.35 -23.11 0.95
CA ARG A 66 8.70 -23.29 1.49
C ARG A 66 9.73 -23.66 0.43
N VAL A 67 9.30 -24.32 -0.63
CA VAL A 67 10.20 -24.90 -1.63
C VAL A 67 10.54 -23.86 -2.69
N PHE A 68 9.51 -23.22 -3.26
CA PHE A 68 9.68 -22.43 -4.49
C PHE A 68 9.73 -20.91 -4.27
N HIS A 69 9.99 -20.46 -3.04
CA HIS A 69 9.96 -19.04 -2.70
C HIS A 69 11.03 -18.22 -3.45
N TYR A 70 12.20 -18.81 -3.73
CA TYR A 70 13.31 -18.14 -4.40
C TYR A 70 13.05 -17.97 -5.90
N GLU A 71 12.50 -19.01 -6.52
CA GLU A 71 12.11 -19.05 -7.92
C GLU A 71 11.03 -18.01 -8.20
N PHE A 72 10.01 -17.90 -7.33
CA PHE A 72 8.96 -16.89 -7.48
C PHE A 72 9.46 -15.47 -7.19
N ALA A 73 10.41 -15.28 -6.27
CA ALA A 73 11.06 -13.98 -6.09
C ALA A 73 11.77 -13.52 -7.38
N THR A 74 12.33 -14.46 -8.14
CA THR A 74 13.02 -14.19 -9.41
C THR A 74 12.06 -14.02 -10.59
N LEU A 75 10.99 -14.83 -10.65
CA LEU A 75 10.01 -14.78 -11.74
C LEU A 75 9.05 -13.59 -11.63
N LEU A 76 8.74 -13.13 -10.42
CA LEU A 76 7.73 -12.10 -10.19
C LEU A 76 7.91 -10.84 -11.06
N PRO A 77 9.11 -10.22 -11.15
CA PRO A 77 9.30 -9.06 -12.04
C PRO A 77 9.01 -9.34 -13.52
N ALA A 78 9.22 -10.57 -14.00
CA ALA A 78 8.96 -10.96 -15.39
C ALA A 78 7.47 -11.19 -15.70
N MET A 79 6.64 -11.37 -14.68
CA MET A 79 5.18 -11.44 -14.82
C MET A 79 4.52 -10.05 -14.83
N MET A 80 5.27 -9.01 -14.47
CA MET A 80 4.76 -7.67 -14.20
C MET A 80 4.91 -6.72 -15.39
N ASN A 81 3.81 -6.10 -15.78
CA ASN A 81 3.77 -4.93 -16.66
C ASN A 81 2.64 -3.99 -16.18
N VAL A 82 2.35 -2.92 -16.93
CA VAL A 82 1.30 -1.95 -16.55
C VAL A 82 -0.09 -2.56 -16.46
N ASP A 83 -0.35 -3.64 -17.20
CA ASP A 83 -1.65 -4.33 -17.26
C ASP A 83 -1.79 -5.41 -16.18
N THR A 84 -0.71 -6.11 -15.82
CA THR A 84 -0.75 -7.22 -14.86
C THR A 84 -0.40 -6.83 -13.43
N SER A 85 0.31 -5.71 -13.21
CA SER A 85 0.88 -5.39 -11.90
C SER A 85 -0.17 -5.23 -10.80
N ILE A 86 -1.33 -4.63 -11.10
CA ILE A 86 -2.41 -4.45 -10.12
C ILE A 86 -3.06 -5.80 -9.77
N GLU A 87 -3.31 -6.65 -10.77
CA GLU A 87 -3.88 -7.99 -10.53
C GLU A 87 -2.90 -8.86 -9.72
N ILE A 88 -1.60 -8.79 -10.00
CA ILE A 88 -0.55 -9.44 -9.22
C ILE A 88 -0.51 -8.91 -7.79
N PHE A 89 -0.69 -7.60 -7.59
CA PHE A 89 -0.76 -7.02 -6.24
C PHE A 89 -1.91 -7.63 -5.42
N HIS A 90 -3.11 -7.73 -6.01
CA HIS A 90 -4.25 -8.39 -5.36
C HIS A 90 -3.93 -9.85 -5.06
N LEU A 91 -3.39 -10.59 -6.04
CA LEU A 91 -3.03 -11.99 -5.88
C LEU A 91 -2.01 -12.19 -4.75
N LEU A 92 -0.98 -11.35 -4.66
CA LEU A 92 0.02 -11.43 -3.59
C LEU A 92 -0.64 -11.29 -2.22
N LEU A 93 -1.50 -10.30 -2.03
CA LEU A 93 -2.22 -10.12 -0.76
C LEU A 93 -3.17 -11.28 -0.44
N ASP A 94 -3.73 -11.91 -1.47
CA ASP A 94 -4.68 -13.00 -1.35
C ASP A 94 -4.02 -14.39 -1.43
N LEU A 95 -2.68 -14.47 -1.49
CA LEU A 95 -1.94 -15.74 -1.53
C LEU A 95 -2.27 -16.68 -0.35
N PRO A 96 -2.45 -16.19 0.90
CA PRO A 96 -2.93 -17.03 2.00
C PRO A 96 -4.33 -17.61 1.73
N CYS A 97 -5.23 -16.82 1.11
CA CYS A 97 -6.57 -17.26 0.74
C CYS A 97 -6.52 -18.31 -0.39
N MET A 98 -5.66 -18.12 -1.38
CA MET A 98 -5.42 -19.12 -2.44
C MET A 98 -4.92 -20.44 -1.84
N SER A 99 -3.93 -20.39 -0.93
CA SER A 99 -3.44 -21.58 -0.24
C SER A 99 -4.56 -22.31 0.52
N ALA A 100 -5.37 -21.58 1.28
CA ALA A 100 -6.49 -22.16 2.01
C ALA A 100 -7.53 -22.78 1.06
N ALA A 101 -7.89 -22.07 -0.01
CA ALA A 101 -8.83 -22.57 -1.02
C ALA A 101 -8.35 -23.86 -1.69
N LEU A 102 -7.06 -23.95 -2.05
CA LEU A 102 -6.49 -25.16 -2.62
C LEU A 102 -6.55 -26.34 -1.63
N GLU A 103 -6.30 -26.12 -0.33
CA GLU A 103 -6.43 -27.17 0.69
C GLU A 103 -7.85 -27.73 0.76
N ILE A 104 -8.84 -26.85 0.67
CA ILE A 104 -10.26 -27.22 0.72
C ILE A 104 -10.66 -27.98 -0.56
N ILE A 105 -10.23 -27.50 -1.73
CA ILE A 105 -10.45 -28.18 -3.02
C ILE A 105 -9.91 -29.61 -2.97
N GLU A 106 -8.72 -29.79 -2.40
CA GLU A 106 -8.09 -31.11 -2.30
C GLU A 106 -8.76 -32.02 -1.28
N ARG A 107 -9.20 -31.46 -0.14
CA ARG A 107 -10.01 -32.19 0.84
C ARG A 107 -11.34 -32.65 0.23
N ALA A 108 -11.97 -31.82 -0.59
CA ALA A 108 -13.22 -32.12 -1.26
C ALA A 108 -13.09 -33.24 -2.30
N LYS A 109 -11.92 -33.44 -2.93
CA LYS A 109 -11.71 -34.55 -3.88
C LYS A 109 -11.77 -35.93 -3.23
N VAL A 110 -11.49 -36.01 -1.92
CA VAL A 110 -11.46 -37.27 -1.15
C VAL A 110 -12.64 -37.42 -0.19
N THR A 111 -13.50 -36.40 -0.08
CA THR A 111 -14.67 -36.40 0.80
C THR A 111 -15.92 -36.56 -0.06
N GLU A 112 -16.90 -37.35 0.39
CA GLU A 112 -18.18 -37.45 -0.33
C GLU A 112 -18.87 -36.07 -0.41
N PRO A 113 -19.46 -35.70 -1.57
CA PRO A 113 -20.14 -34.42 -1.72
C PRO A 113 -21.30 -34.31 -0.74
N LEU A 114 -21.30 -33.25 0.07
CA LEU A 114 -22.42 -32.93 0.94
C LEU A 114 -23.57 -32.35 0.12
N VAL A 115 -24.80 -32.80 0.37
CA VAL A 115 -25.99 -32.12 -0.14
C VAL A 115 -26.20 -30.88 0.72
N VAL A 116 -25.93 -29.70 0.16
CA VAL A 116 -26.05 -28.41 0.86
C VAL A 116 -27.20 -27.62 0.26
N GLU A 117 -28.07 -27.10 1.10
CA GLU A 117 -29.13 -26.17 0.68
C GLU A 117 -28.51 -24.85 0.20
N VAL A 118 -28.99 -24.29 -0.91
CA VAL A 118 -28.36 -23.12 -1.54
C VAL A 118 -28.40 -21.89 -0.63
N ASP A 119 -29.48 -21.74 0.13
CA ASP A 119 -29.73 -20.57 0.98
C ASP A 119 -29.18 -20.71 2.41
N SER A 120 -28.56 -21.84 2.76
CA SER A 120 -27.95 -22.02 4.08
C SER A 120 -26.58 -21.35 4.19
N GLU A 121 -26.28 -20.79 5.37
CA GLU A 121 -24.93 -20.35 5.69
C GLU A 121 -24.06 -21.55 6.07
N PRO A 122 -22.84 -21.69 5.50
CA PRO A 122 -22.05 -22.89 5.65
C PRO A 122 -21.36 -22.93 7.01
N ALA A 123 -21.34 -24.10 7.66
CA ALA A 123 -20.69 -24.28 8.95
C ALA A 123 -19.16 -24.44 8.84
N SER A 124 -18.66 -24.77 7.64
CA SER A 124 -17.23 -24.95 7.38
C SER A 124 -16.85 -24.48 5.97
N SER A 125 -15.57 -24.28 5.75
CA SER A 125 -15.05 -23.94 4.42
C SER A 125 -15.29 -25.03 3.37
N LEU A 126 -15.34 -26.30 3.79
CA LEU A 126 -15.63 -27.44 2.93
C LEU A 126 -17.10 -27.44 2.48
N GLU A 127 -18.02 -27.16 3.40
CA GLU A 127 -19.44 -27.01 3.07
C GLU A 127 -19.67 -25.80 2.14
N ALA A 128 -18.97 -24.69 2.41
CA ALA A 128 -19.00 -23.51 1.54
C ALA A 128 -18.53 -23.84 0.12
N PHE A 129 -17.52 -24.69 -0.03
CA PHE A 129 -17.03 -25.14 -1.34
C PHE A 129 -18.06 -25.97 -2.12
N TYR A 130 -18.90 -26.75 -1.42
CA TYR A 130 -19.99 -27.50 -2.07
C TYR A 130 -21.22 -26.64 -2.37
N ASN A 131 -21.44 -25.55 -1.62
CA ASN A 131 -22.56 -24.66 -1.86
C ASN A 131 -22.37 -23.83 -3.16
N PRO A 132 -23.29 -23.92 -4.14
CA PRO A 132 -23.22 -23.17 -5.39
C PRO A 132 -23.12 -21.64 -5.24
N ARG A 133 -23.65 -21.07 -4.15
CA ARG A 133 -23.61 -19.63 -3.84
C ARG A 133 -22.20 -19.10 -3.58
N PHE A 134 -21.31 -19.95 -3.05
CA PHE A 134 -19.94 -19.58 -2.68
C PHE A 134 -18.89 -20.20 -3.59
N ARG A 135 -19.23 -21.25 -4.34
CA ARG A 135 -18.36 -21.91 -5.33
C ARG A 135 -17.59 -20.93 -6.24
N PRO A 136 -18.21 -19.87 -6.79
CA PRO A 136 -17.50 -18.92 -7.65
C PRO A 136 -16.32 -18.21 -6.95
N LEU A 137 -16.36 -18.05 -5.62
CA LEU A 137 -15.27 -17.41 -4.89
C LEU A 137 -14.02 -18.28 -4.89
N PHE A 138 -14.18 -19.60 -4.74
CA PHE A 138 -13.11 -20.58 -4.84
C PHE A 138 -12.58 -20.65 -6.27
N SER A 139 -13.46 -20.64 -7.27
CA SER A 139 -13.07 -20.63 -8.68
C SER A 139 -12.28 -19.37 -9.04
N TYR A 140 -12.67 -18.20 -8.53
CA TYR A 140 -11.97 -16.95 -8.79
C TYR A 140 -10.57 -16.93 -8.19
N ILE A 141 -10.44 -17.27 -6.90
CA ILE A 141 -9.13 -17.26 -6.22
C ILE A 141 -8.19 -18.35 -6.72
N THR A 142 -8.72 -19.39 -7.38
CA THR A 142 -7.94 -20.47 -8.00
C THR A 142 -8.09 -20.52 -9.52
N ARG A 143 -8.34 -19.37 -10.16
CA ARG A 143 -8.38 -19.27 -11.63
C ARG A 143 -7.03 -19.62 -12.26
N SER A 144 -7.05 -19.94 -13.54
CA SER A 144 -5.86 -20.35 -14.29
C SER A 144 -5.28 -19.25 -15.16
N GLU A 145 -6.06 -18.21 -15.43
CA GLU A 145 -5.68 -17.11 -16.32
C GLU A 145 -5.89 -15.76 -15.64
N SER A 146 -5.13 -14.78 -16.08
CA SER A 146 -5.23 -13.37 -15.71
C SER A 146 -6.27 -12.65 -16.57
N GLY A 147 -6.35 -11.33 -16.44
CA GLY A 147 -7.23 -10.47 -17.25
C GLY A 147 -8.50 -10.06 -16.52
N HIS A 148 -8.58 -10.29 -15.21
CA HIS A 148 -9.67 -9.76 -14.39
C HIS A 148 -9.38 -8.34 -13.90
N GLY A 149 -8.09 -7.99 -13.69
CA GLY A 149 -7.65 -6.65 -13.30
C GLY A 149 -7.99 -6.21 -11.87
N ASP A 150 -9.12 -6.66 -11.31
CA ASP A 150 -9.64 -6.23 -10.00
C ASP A 150 -9.58 -7.32 -8.92
N THR A 151 -9.85 -6.94 -7.68
CA THR A 151 -10.05 -7.86 -6.56
C THR A 151 -11.40 -8.58 -6.66
N ILE A 152 -11.60 -9.57 -5.79
CA ILE A 152 -12.83 -10.34 -5.75
C ILE A 152 -13.96 -9.54 -5.07
N ASP A 153 -15.11 -9.37 -5.74
CA ASP A 153 -16.25 -8.57 -5.27
C ASP A 153 -16.71 -8.86 -3.82
N ARG A 154 -16.56 -10.11 -3.38
CA ARG A 154 -17.01 -10.61 -2.07
C ARG A 154 -15.83 -11.07 -1.20
N LEU A 155 -14.70 -10.37 -1.26
CA LEU A 155 -13.47 -10.77 -0.54
C LEU A 155 -13.67 -10.95 0.96
N ALA A 156 -14.36 -10.01 1.62
CA ALA A 156 -14.65 -10.12 3.05
C ALA A 156 -15.41 -11.42 3.38
N GLN A 157 -16.31 -11.84 2.50
CA GLN A 157 -17.02 -13.10 2.67
C GLN A 157 -16.10 -14.30 2.45
N LEU A 158 -15.22 -14.28 1.44
CA LEU A 158 -14.22 -15.33 1.26
C LEU A 158 -13.34 -15.47 2.52
N HIS A 159 -12.91 -14.36 3.14
CA HIS A 159 -12.15 -14.42 4.40
C HIS A 159 -12.92 -15.11 5.53
N LEU A 160 -14.22 -14.82 5.67
CA LEU A 160 -15.07 -15.48 6.66
C LEU A 160 -15.19 -16.99 6.40
N LEU A 161 -15.38 -17.38 5.14
CA LEU A 161 -15.51 -18.78 4.73
C LEU A 161 -14.22 -19.58 4.97
N LEU A 162 -13.04 -18.96 4.80
CA LEU A 162 -11.74 -19.63 4.93
C LEU A 162 -11.15 -19.62 6.35
N ARG A 163 -11.91 -19.12 7.34
CA ARG A 163 -11.41 -18.88 8.71
C ARG A 163 -10.92 -20.15 9.42
N ASP A 164 -11.58 -21.28 9.17
CA ASP A 164 -11.21 -22.58 9.75
C ASP A 164 -9.84 -23.11 9.27
N SER A 165 -9.34 -22.59 8.14
CA SER A 165 -8.09 -23.00 7.51
C SER A 165 -6.93 -22.03 7.78
N MET A 166 -7.19 -20.93 8.51
CA MET A 166 -6.24 -19.86 8.78
C MET A 166 -4.95 -20.35 9.46
N ASN A 167 -5.07 -21.33 10.36
CA ASN A 167 -3.94 -21.86 11.13
C ASN A 167 -3.18 -22.98 10.41
N SER A 168 -3.52 -23.30 9.15
CA SER A 168 -2.75 -24.27 8.37
C SER A 168 -1.30 -23.81 8.23
N SER A 169 -0.36 -24.74 8.36
CA SER A 169 1.07 -24.44 8.23
C SER A 169 1.41 -23.79 6.89
N ARG A 170 0.74 -24.20 5.82
CA ARG A 170 0.97 -23.67 4.47
C ARG A 170 0.46 -22.23 4.35
N VAL A 171 -0.73 -21.96 4.88
CA VAL A 171 -1.33 -20.61 4.91
C VAL A 171 -0.43 -19.66 5.70
N MET A 172 0.06 -20.08 6.87
CA MET A 172 0.97 -19.27 7.69
C MET A 172 2.30 -18.98 6.99
N VAL A 173 2.86 -19.93 6.23
CA VAL A 173 4.08 -19.68 5.44
C VAL A 173 3.79 -18.71 4.28
N CYS A 174 2.61 -18.82 3.64
CA CYS A 174 2.20 -17.84 2.63
C CYS A 174 2.13 -16.42 3.25
N CYS A 175 1.52 -16.27 4.42
CA CYS A 175 1.49 -15.00 5.16
C CYS A 175 2.91 -14.41 5.39
N GLN A 176 3.90 -15.24 5.69
CA GLN A 176 5.30 -14.82 5.88
C GLN A 176 6.00 -14.47 4.55
N LEU A 177 5.61 -15.12 3.45
CA LEU A 177 6.21 -14.94 2.14
C LEU A 177 5.71 -13.67 1.44
N VAL A 178 4.43 -13.32 1.60
CA VAL A 178 3.83 -12.17 0.93
C VAL A 178 4.61 -10.86 1.18
N PRO A 179 5.02 -10.50 2.42
CA PRO A 179 5.86 -9.33 2.65
C PRO A 179 7.14 -9.29 1.80
N ILE A 180 7.76 -10.43 1.53
CA ILE A 180 8.98 -10.52 0.72
C ILE A 180 8.66 -10.21 -0.74
N LEU A 181 7.67 -10.91 -1.31
CA LEU A 181 7.26 -10.73 -2.69
C LEU A 181 6.70 -9.33 -2.94
N LEU A 182 5.95 -8.78 -1.98
CA LEU A 182 5.38 -7.44 -2.07
C LEU A 182 6.47 -6.36 -2.10
N ARG A 183 7.60 -6.56 -1.39
CA ARG A 183 8.76 -5.65 -1.51
C ARG A 183 9.37 -5.67 -2.90
N ILE A 184 9.49 -6.85 -3.50
CA ILE A 184 9.96 -7.01 -4.89
C ILE A 184 8.97 -6.34 -5.84
N TRP A 185 7.67 -6.57 -5.66
CA TRP A 185 6.61 -5.92 -6.43
C TRP A 185 6.71 -4.39 -6.37
N PHE A 186 6.84 -3.81 -5.17
CA PHE A 186 7.01 -2.37 -5.01
C PHE A 186 8.28 -1.86 -5.68
N GLN A 187 9.39 -2.58 -5.56
CA GLN A 187 10.64 -2.22 -6.24
C GLN A 187 10.46 -2.18 -7.76
N THR A 188 9.77 -3.17 -8.33
CA THR A 188 9.50 -3.26 -9.77
C THR A 188 8.57 -2.14 -10.24
N VAL A 189 7.42 -1.92 -9.60
CA VAL A 189 6.48 -0.85 -10.04
C VAL A 189 7.07 0.54 -9.85
N LEU A 190 7.92 0.74 -8.83
CA LEU A 190 8.63 1.99 -8.62
C LEU A 190 9.72 2.25 -9.66
N ILE A 191 10.00 1.33 -10.60
CA ILE A 191 10.83 1.60 -11.78
C ILE A 191 9.99 2.21 -12.92
N SER A 192 8.69 1.90 -12.99
CA SER A 192 7.78 2.37 -14.06
C SER A 192 7.81 3.90 -14.22
N GLU A 193 7.67 4.34 -15.47
CA GLU A 193 7.54 5.75 -15.86
C GLU A 193 6.09 6.11 -16.25
N ASP A 194 5.17 5.13 -16.21
CA ASP A 194 3.77 5.36 -16.57
C ASP A 194 3.03 6.10 -15.45
N ALA A 195 2.83 7.39 -15.66
CA ALA A 195 2.19 8.30 -14.72
C ALA A 195 0.67 8.05 -14.53
N VAL A 196 0.03 7.31 -15.43
CA VAL A 196 -1.38 6.91 -15.29
C VAL A 196 -1.43 5.69 -14.39
N PHE A 197 -0.69 4.64 -14.72
CA PHE A 197 -0.56 3.43 -13.91
C PHE A 197 -0.13 3.74 -12.47
N LEU A 198 0.95 4.51 -12.28
CA LEU A 198 1.44 4.88 -10.95
C LEU A 198 0.40 5.64 -10.13
N ALA A 199 -0.43 6.46 -10.79
CA ALA A 199 -1.51 7.18 -10.10
C ALA A 199 -2.57 6.22 -9.56
N HIS A 200 -2.91 5.14 -10.28
CA HIS A 200 -3.91 4.16 -9.86
C HIS A 200 -3.45 3.31 -8.68
N LEU A 201 -2.14 3.16 -8.44
CA LEU A 201 -1.64 2.35 -7.33
C LEU A 201 -2.07 2.88 -5.95
N LEU A 202 -2.18 4.20 -5.80
CA LEU A 202 -2.51 4.81 -4.51
C LEU A 202 -3.90 4.41 -4.00
N PRO A 203 -5.01 4.65 -4.72
CA PRO A 203 -6.34 4.23 -4.26
C PRO A 203 -6.41 2.73 -4.02
N VAL A 204 -5.82 1.92 -4.92
CA VAL A 204 -5.78 0.45 -4.81
C VAL A 204 -5.09 0.01 -3.51
N VAL A 205 -3.91 0.55 -3.19
CA VAL A 205 -3.19 0.19 -1.96
C VAL A 205 -3.95 0.67 -0.72
N THR A 206 -4.54 1.86 -0.75
CA THR A 206 -5.30 2.39 0.40
C THR A 206 -6.58 1.58 0.66
N GLU A 207 -7.27 1.16 -0.38
CA GLU A 207 -8.47 0.32 -0.25
C GLU A 207 -8.10 -1.08 0.28
N ARG A 208 -7.12 -1.73 -0.35
CA ARG A 208 -6.67 -3.08 0.06
C ARG A 208 -6.07 -3.10 1.47
N SER A 209 -5.56 -1.98 1.98
CA SER A 209 -5.05 -1.88 3.37
C SER A 209 -6.08 -2.24 4.44
N GLY A 210 -7.38 -2.11 4.14
CA GLY A 210 -8.48 -2.47 5.05
C GLY A 210 -9.03 -3.88 4.85
N MET A 211 -8.54 -4.64 3.86
CA MET A 211 -9.16 -5.87 3.39
C MET A 211 -8.15 -7.02 3.30
N MET A 212 -7.48 -7.37 4.40
CA MET A 212 -6.52 -8.47 4.43
C MET A 212 -7.07 -9.71 5.13
N PHE A 213 -6.47 -10.86 4.85
CA PHE A 213 -6.76 -12.09 5.58
C PHE A 213 -6.35 -11.92 7.05
N GLY A 214 -7.20 -12.37 7.97
CA GLY A 214 -7.21 -11.96 9.39
C GLY A 214 -6.08 -12.49 10.28
N VAL A 215 -4.84 -12.50 9.81
CA VAL A 215 -3.63 -12.87 10.57
C VAL A 215 -2.92 -11.59 11.02
N SER A 216 -2.75 -11.38 12.33
CA SER A 216 -2.30 -10.09 12.90
C SER A 216 -0.90 -9.70 12.43
N GLU A 217 0.07 -10.62 12.53
CA GLU A 217 1.47 -10.36 12.16
C GLU A 217 1.60 -10.06 10.67
N PHE A 218 0.80 -10.74 9.85
CA PHE A 218 0.72 -10.49 8.42
C PHE A 218 0.23 -9.06 8.14
N ILE A 219 -0.89 -8.66 8.75
CA ILE A 219 -1.47 -7.32 8.59
C ILE A 219 -0.47 -6.24 8.97
N GLU A 220 0.18 -6.38 10.13
CA GLU A 220 1.17 -5.41 10.62
C GLU A 220 2.35 -5.25 9.66
N ASP A 221 2.89 -6.35 9.12
CA ASP A 221 4.03 -6.29 8.21
C ASP A 221 3.67 -5.69 6.86
N ILE A 222 2.46 -5.97 6.35
CA ILE A 222 1.95 -5.36 5.12
C ILE A 222 1.73 -3.86 5.31
N HIS A 223 1.17 -3.43 6.44
CA HIS A 223 0.99 -2.01 6.73
C HIS A 223 2.31 -1.24 6.80
N LYS A 224 3.35 -1.82 7.40
CA LYS A 224 4.71 -1.23 7.38
C LYS A 224 5.23 -1.09 5.95
N ILE A 225 5.05 -2.11 5.10
CA ILE A 225 5.46 -2.08 3.69
C ILE A 225 4.70 -1.02 2.91
N PHE A 226 3.38 -0.93 3.09
CA PHE A 226 2.55 0.09 2.45
C PHE A 226 2.98 1.49 2.88
N ALA A 227 3.15 1.72 4.18
CA ALA A 227 3.58 3.01 4.71
C ALA A 227 4.92 3.47 4.14
N GLU A 228 5.89 2.56 4.04
CA GLU A 228 7.22 2.83 3.47
C GLU A 228 7.13 3.16 1.96
N ASN A 229 6.42 2.33 1.20
CA ASN A 229 6.43 2.42 -0.26
C ASN A 229 5.45 3.46 -0.83
N LEU A 230 4.34 3.76 -0.15
CA LEU A 230 3.47 4.89 -0.50
C LEU A 230 4.24 6.20 -0.39
N LEU A 231 5.10 6.34 0.62
CA LEU A 231 5.94 7.54 0.74
C LEU A 231 6.97 7.62 -0.41
N LYS A 232 7.59 6.50 -0.79
CA LYS A 232 8.48 6.44 -1.96
C LYS A 232 7.74 6.77 -3.26
N LEU A 233 6.51 6.27 -3.42
CA LEU A 233 5.65 6.54 -4.56
C LEU A 233 5.33 8.03 -4.66
N CYS A 234 4.83 8.64 -3.59
CA CYS A 234 4.55 10.08 -3.55
C CYS A 234 5.81 10.92 -3.76
N LYS A 235 6.98 10.46 -3.30
CA LYS A 235 8.25 11.15 -3.54
C LYS A 235 8.72 11.05 -4.99
N LYS A 236 8.60 9.86 -5.62
CA LYS A 236 8.99 9.62 -7.01
C LYS A 236 8.03 10.33 -7.97
N PHE A 237 6.74 10.30 -7.67
CA PHE A 237 5.69 10.87 -8.51
C PHE A 237 4.74 11.78 -7.69
N PRO A 238 5.18 13.00 -7.32
CA PRO A 238 4.39 13.92 -6.48
C PRO A 238 3.02 14.32 -7.04
N GLU A 239 2.87 14.29 -8.38
CA GLU A 239 1.60 14.60 -9.04
C GLU A 239 0.47 13.64 -8.65
N ILE A 240 0.79 12.45 -8.11
CA ILE A 240 -0.20 11.50 -7.61
C ILE A 240 -1.14 12.12 -6.58
N ILE A 241 -0.61 13.04 -5.78
CA ILE A 241 -1.39 13.76 -4.76
C ILE A 241 -2.47 14.58 -5.47
N LEU A 242 -2.13 15.32 -6.52
CA LEU A 242 -3.13 16.11 -7.25
C LEU A 242 -4.13 15.22 -7.99
N LYS A 243 -3.65 14.16 -8.63
CA LYS A 243 -4.49 13.25 -9.43
C LYS A 243 -5.51 12.51 -8.56
N GLN A 244 -5.09 11.99 -7.42
CA GLN A 244 -5.92 11.17 -6.51
C GLN A 244 -6.41 11.95 -5.28
N HIS A 245 -6.71 13.24 -5.45
CA HIS A 245 -7.07 14.09 -4.32
C HIS A 245 -8.38 13.66 -3.63
N SER A 246 -9.36 13.17 -4.40
CA SER A 246 -10.65 12.72 -3.86
C SER A 246 -10.45 11.51 -2.93
N ASP A 247 -9.79 10.47 -3.44
CA ASP A 247 -9.54 9.22 -2.69
C ASP A 247 -8.66 9.47 -1.46
N LEU A 248 -7.66 10.35 -1.58
CA LEU A 248 -6.83 10.76 -0.45
C LEU A 248 -7.62 11.48 0.64
N CYS A 249 -8.50 12.41 0.26
CA CYS A 249 -9.35 13.11 1.21
C CYS A 249 -10.31 12.14 1.91
N GLU A 250 -10.94 11.25 1.16
CA GLU A 250 -11.84 10.22 1.72
C GLU A 250 -11.11 9.30 2.68
N PHE A 251 -9.95 8.77 2.28
CA PHE A 251 -9.13 7.91 3.14
C PHE A 251 -8.71 8.61 4.43
N ILE A 252 -8.31 9.89 4.34
CA ILE A 252 -7.85 10.65 5.50
C ILE A 252 -8.98 11.01 6.44
N GLN A 253 -10.14 11.40 5.89
CA GLN A 253 -11.31 11.80 6.70
C GLN A 253 -11.90 10.62 7.47
N ALA A 254 -11.78 9.40 6.97
CA ALA A 254 -12.22 8.22 7.69
C ALA A 254 -11.34 7.97 8.93
N THR A 255 -11.84 8.25 10.14
CA THR A 255 -11.12 7.91 11.39
C THR A 255 -10.86 6.41 11.56
N ALA A 256 -11.64 5.56 10.90
CA ALA A 256 -11.36 4.13 10.77
C ALA A 256 -10.04 3.82 10.01
N SER A 257 -9.48 4.79 9.27
CA SER A 257 -8.14 4.70 8.67
C SER A 257 -7.02 4.95 9.67
N VAL A 258 -7.32 5.53 10.83
CA VAL A 258 -6.38 5.66 11.94
C VAL A 258 -6.30 4.35 12.72
N ALA A 259 -7.45 3.71 12.95
CA ALA A 259 -7.56 2.45 13.67
C ALA A 259 -6.88 1.32 12.89
N GLY A 260 -5.80 0.76 13.47
CA GLY A 260 -5.08 -0.38 12.91
C GLY A 260 -4.30 -0.11 11.62
N ARG A 261 -4.27 1.13 11.09
CA ARG A 261 -3.58 1.52 9.83
C ARG A 261 -2.68 2.74 9.99
N ILE A 262 -2.17 2.92 11.19
CA ILE A 262 -1.53 4.14 11.67
C ILE A 262 -0.28 4.53 10.87
N GLU A 263 0.54 3.56 10.46
CA GLU A 263 1.76 3.81 9.71
C GLU A 263 1.42 4.37 8.33
N ILE A 264 0.45 3.76 7.64
CA ILE A 264 -0.03 4.20 6.32
C ILE A 264 -0.58 5.61 6.43
N TYR A 265 -1.47 5.82 7.40
CA TYR A 265 -2.10 7.11 7.66
C TYR A 265 -1.05 8.21 7.92
N SER A 266 -0.06 7.92 8.77
CA SER A 266 1.02 8.86 9.09
C SER A 266 1.91 9.16 7.87
N SER A 267 2.23 8.16 7.06
CA SER A 267 3.00 8.33 5.82
C SER A 267 2.27 9.20 4.80
N LEU A 268 0.96 9.02 4.63
CA LEU A 268 0.15 9.82 3.71
C LEU A 268 0.00 11.26 4.20
N ILE A 269 -0.25 11.49 5.49
CA ILE A 269 -0.25 12.86 6.06
C ILE A 269 1.10 13.54 5.84
N PHE A 270 2.19 12.81 6.07
CA PHE A 270 3.53 13.35 5.83
C PHE A 270 3.69 13.72 4.35
N ALA A 271 3.32 12.82 3.43
CA ALA A 271 3.39 13.05 1.99
C ALA A 271 2.57 14.26 1.56
N LEU A 272 1.35 14.43 2.08
CA LEU A 272 0.54 15.62 1.81
C LEU A 272 1.23 16.89 2.29
N GLY A 273 1.77 16.91 3.51
CA GLY A 273 2.48 18.08 4.02
C GLY A 273 3.72 18.44 3.20
N ASP A 274 4.47 17.44 2.72
CA ASP A 274 5.77 17.65 2.06
C ASP A 274 5.65 17.84 0.54
N TYR A 275 4.76 17.11 -0.11
CA TYR A 275 4.73 17.03 -1.57
C TYR A 275 3.61 17.85 -2.24
N THR A 276 2.67 18.43 -1.48
CA THR A 276 1.63 19.36 -1.99
C THR A 276 2.20 20.77 -2.26
N THR A 277 3.29 20.84 -3.03
CA THR A 277 3.96 22.13 -3.34
C THR A 277 4.02 22.38 -4.84
N GLN A 278 3.89 23.65 -5.23
CA GLN A 278 4.06 24.08 -6.63
C GLN A 278 5.43 23.73 -7.22
N PHE A 279 6.43 23.49 -6.36
CA PHE A 279 7.77 23.09 -6.77
C PHE A 279 7.83 21.64 -7.28
N HIS A 280 6.94 20.77 -6.78
CA HIS A 280 6.89 19.36 -7.16
C HIS A 280 5.82 19.05 -8.20
N SER A 281 4.80 19.90 -8.33
CA SER A 281 3.77 19.77 -9.37
C SER A 281 3.34 21.15 -9.85
N PRO A 282 3.81 21.61 -11.03
CA PRO A 282 3.37 22.87 -11.65
C PRO A 282 1.91 22.73 -12.11
N GLY A 283 0.99 22.85 -11.17
CA GLY A 283 -0.43 22.54 -11.35
C GLY A 283 -1.22 22.48 -10.05
N THR A 284 -0.57 22.51 -8.88
CA THR A 284 -1.24 22.60 -7.57
C THR A 284 -2.08 23.88 -7.49
N LYS A 285 -3.40 23.73 -7.72
CA LYS A 285 -4.38 24.80 -7.51
C LYS A 285 -4.50 25.05 -6.01
N SER A 286 -4.59 26.32 -5.61
CA SER A 286 -4.86 26.73 -4.21
C SER A 286 -6.09 25.99 -3.64
N GLU A 287 -7.07 25.68 -4.50
CA GLU A 287 -8.26 24.89 -4.15
C GLU A 287 -7.94 23.49 -3.59
N VAL A 288 -7.01 22.74 -4.19
CA VAL A 288 -6.67 21.38 -3.74
C VAL A 288 -5.95 21.43 -2.39
N THR A 289 -5.05 22.40 -2.20
CA THR A 289 -4.42 22.66 -0.90
C THR A 289 -5.45 22.98 0.19
N GLY A 290 -6.48 23.77 -0.15
CA GLY A 290 -7.60 24.08 0.74
C GLY A 290 -8.38 22.84 1.14
N LYS A 291 -8.74 21.98 0.17
CA LYS A 291 -9.47 20.72 0.44
C LYS A 291 -8.69 19.79 1.37
N TYR A 292 -7.39 19.59 1.13
CA TYR A 292 -6.57 18.80 2.05
C TYR A 292 -6.49 19.40 3.44
N TYR A 293 -6.33 20.71 3.53
CA TYR A 293 -6.30 21.39 4.81
C TYR A 293 -7.61 21.18 5.58
N GLU A 294 -8.76 21.29 4.90
CA GLU A 294 -10.08 21.04 5.48
C GLU A 294 -10.24 19.61 5.97
N SER A 295 -9.86 18.61 5.16
CA SER A 295 -9.87 17.20 5.56
C SER A 295 -9.02 16.93 6.80
N LEU A 296 -7.80 17.48 6.85
CA LEU A 296 -6.90 17.31 7.99
C LEU A 296 -7.39 18.07 9.24
N GLU A 297 -8.02 19.23 9.07
CA GLU A 297 -8.56 20.03 10.18
C GLU A 297 -9.73 19.30 10.85
N VAL A 298 -10.65 18.73 10.07
CA VAL A 298 -11.79 17.94 10.60
C VAL A 298 -11.27 16.80 11.47
N VAL A 299 -10.37 15.97 10.94
CA VAL A 299 -9.85 14.81 11.67
C VAL A 299 -9.04 15.23 12.89
N THR A 300 -8.32 16.36 12.83
CA THR A 300 -7.60 16.90 13.98
C THR A 300 -8.56 17.20 15.13
N TYR A 301 -9.72 17.81 14.85
CA TYR A 301 -10.73 18.07 15.89
C TYR A 301 -11.41 16.79 16.40
N GLU A 302 -11.69 15.82 15.52
CA GLU A 302 -12.27 14.53 15.93
C GLU A 302 -11.34 13.77 16.87
N LEU A 303 -10.06 13.63 16.52
CA LEU A 303 -9.07 12.97 17.37
C LEU A 303 -8.83 13.74 18.69
N LEU A 304 -8.86 15.07 18.65
CA LEU A 304 -8.73 15.90 19.85
C LEU A 304 -9.95 15.75 20.79
N ASN A 305 -11.13 15.47 20.25
CA ASN A 305 -12.31 15.13 21.02
C ASN A 305 -12.25 13.70 21.58
N GLN A 306 -11.70 12.74 20.84
CA GLN A 306 -11.49 11.36 21.33
C GLN A 306 -10.57 11.30 22.54
N LEU A 307 -9.58 12.21 22.66
CA LEU A 307 -8.75 12.34 23.86
C LEU A 307 -9.52 12.70 25.14
N ALA A 308 -10.78 13.15 25.02
CA ALA A 308 -11.66 13.40 26.16
C ALA A 308 -12.29 12.11 26.70
N SER A 309 -12.25 11.02 25.93
CA SER A 309 -12.77 9.71 26.34
C SER A 309 -11.84 9.04 27.36
N GLN A 310 -12.40 8.25 28.27
CA GLN A 310 -11.63 7.46 29.23
C GLN A 310 -10.85 6.31 28.57
N GLU A 311 -11.28 5.89 27.37
CA GLU A 311 -10.68 4.81 26.57
C GLU A 311 -10.18 5.37 25.23
N PHE A 312 -9.17 6.25 25.26
CA PHE A 312 -8.54 6.74 24.04
C PHE A 312 -7.32 5.89 23.65
N ASP A 313 -7.08 5.73 22.35
CA ASP A 313 -5.92 5.00 21.86
C ASP A 313 -4.61 5.78 22.16
N PRO A 314 -3.61 5.19 22.84
CA PRO A 314 -2.35 5.84 23.17
C PRO A 314 -1.57 6.37 21.96
N ILE A 315 -1.94 5.97 20.75
CA ILE A 315 -1.31 6.42 19.51
C ILE A 315 -1.79 7.80 19.03
N ILE A 316 -2.98 8.25 19.46
CA ILE A 316 -3.61 9.51 19.02
C ILE A 316 -2.67 10.73 19.14
N PRO A 317 -1.91 10.93 20.23
CA PRO A 317 -0.95 12.04 20.32
C PRO A 317 0.10 12.05 19.20
N LYS A 318 0.58 10.88 18.77
CA LYS A 318 1.57 10.76 17.69
C LYS A 318 0.96 11.20 16.35
N VAL A 319 -0.31 10.84 16.12
CA VAL A 319 -1.06 11.25 14.91
C VAL A 319 -1.31 12.75 14.90
N LEU A 320 -1.81 13.30 16.02
CA LEU A 320 -2.03 14.74 16.17
C LEU A 320 -0.76 15.54 15.89
N SER A 321 0.39 15.09 16.38
CA SER A 321 1.69 15.69 16.08
C SER A 321 2.00 15.72 14.58
N SER A 322 1.65 14.66 13.85
CA SER A 322 1.85 14.57 12.39
C SER A 322 0.87 15.48 11.65
N LEU A 323 -0.41 15.47 12.03
CA LEU A 323 -1.46 16.36 11.51
C LEU A 323 -1.10 17.83 11.68
N MET A 324 -0.69 18.24 12.87
CA MET A 324 -0.25 19.62 13.16
C MET A 324 0.90 20.05 12.24
N SER A 325 1.83 19.14 11.94
CA SER A 325 2.96 19.41 11.05
C SER A 325 2.47 19.59 9.61
N ALA A 326 1.59 18.72 9.12
CA ALA A 326 1.03 18.81 7.78
C ALA A 326 0.17 20.07 7.60
N LEU A 327 -0.72 20.38 8.55
CA LEU A 327 -1.54 21.60 8.55
C LEU A 327 -0.65 22.86 8.48
N SER A 328 0.41 22.90 9.28
CA SER A 328 1.34 24.03 9.29
C SER A 328 2.11 24.15 7.96
N LYS A 329 2.54 23.02 7.39
CA LYS A 329 3.19 22.99 6.08
C LYS A 329 2.24 23.51 4.99
N LEU A 330 1.00 23.02 4.91
CA LEU A 330 0.01 23.49 3.95
C LEU A 330 -0.31 24.98 4.13
N ALA A 331 -0.50 25.44 5.37
CA ALA A 331 -0.76 26.85 5.67
C ALA A 331 0.42 27.76 5.32
N SER A 332 1.66 27.30 5.47
CA SER A 332 2.84 28.07 5.02
C SER A 332 2.87 28.31 3.51
N ARG A 333 2.08 27.55 2.73
CA ARG A 333 2.02 27.66 1.25
C ARG A 333 0.79 28.40 0.75
N SER A 334 -0.23 28.59 1.59
CA SER A 334 -1.44 29.34 1.26
C SER A 334 -1.76 30.30 2.40
N GLN A 335 -1.44 31.58 2.22
CA GLN A 335 -1.52 32.59 3.28
C GLN A 335 -2.93 32.71 3.88
N ASP A 336 -3.98 32.46 3.09
CA ASP A 336 -5.37 32.46 3.55
C ASP A 336 -5.67 31.39 4.61
N LEU A 337 -4.87 30.33 4.69
CA LEU A 337 -5.02 29.26 5.67
C LEU A 337 -4.29 29.53 6.99
N ILE A 338 -3.37 30.51 7.03
CA ILE A 338 -2.56 30.81 8.22
C ILE A 338 -3.41 31.12 9.46
N PRO A 339 -4.45 31.98 9.39
CA PRO A 339 -5.29 32.26 10.55
C PRO A 339 -6.03 31.01 11.07
N ARG A 340 -6.53 30.17 10.15
CA ARG A 340 -7.17 28.88 10.48
C ARG A 340 -6.19 27.93 11.16
N ALA A 341 -4.96 27.85 10.66
CA ALA A 341 -3.91 26.99 11.23
C ALA A 341 -3.53 27.43 12.64
N ILE A 342 -3.34 28.73 12.86
CA ILE A 342 -3.07 29.27 14.19
C ILE A 342 -4.24 28.96 15.15
N LEU A 343 -5.50 29.10 14.70
CA LEU A 343 -6.67 28.78 15.51
C LEU A 343 -6.73 27.30 15.89
N CYS A 344 -6.54 26.41 14.91
CA CYS A 344 -6.53 24.96 15.10
C CYS A 344 -5.43 24.54 16.10
N LEU A 345 -4.19 25.01 15.91
CA LEU A 345 -3.08 24.75 16.83
C LEU A 345 -3.32 25.33 18.23
N THR A 346 -3.94 26.52 18.31
CA THR A 346 -4.28 27.14 19.59
C THR A 346 -5.32 26.32 20.35
N LYS A 347 -6.31 25.74 19.64
CA LYS A 347 -7.27 24.81 20.25
C LYS A 347 -6.57 23.58 20.81
N VAL A 348 -5.61 22.99 20.07
CA VAL A 348 -4.79 21.88 20.59
C VAL A 348 -4.09 22.28 21.90
N VAL A 349 -3.44 23.46 21.96
CA VAL A 349 -2.77 23.95 23.19
C VAL A 349 -3.74 24.17 24.35
N LYS A 350 -4.91 24.73 24.07
CA LYS A 350 -5.88 25.18 25.09
C LYS A 350 -6.90 24.10 25.49
N GLN A 351 -6.95 22.97 24.79
CA GLN A 351 -7.91 21.91 25.07
C GLN A 351 -7.71 21.39 26.50
N GLN A 352 -8.74 21.51 27.33
CA GLN A 352 -8.73 21.03 28.72
C GLN A 352 -8.58 19.49 28.79
N ASN A 353 -8.97 18.78 27.72
CA ASN A 353 -8.92 17.32 27.64
C ASN A 353 -7.50 16.73 27.58
N LEU A 354 -6.46 17.56 27.36
CA LEU A 354 -5.06 17.12 27.46
C LEU A 354 -4.67 16.67 28.89
N ILE A 355 -5.52 16.90 29.90
CA ILE A 355 -5.29 16.46 31.29
C ILE A 355 -5.29 14.93 31.41
N MET A 356 -5.99 14.21 30.51
CA MET A 356 -6.02 12.74 30.48
C MET A 356 -4.76 12.11 29.89
N LEU A 357 -3.89 12.92 29.27
CA LEU A 357 -2.61 12.46 28.75
C LEU A 357 -1.53 12.40 29.85
N SER A 358 -0.52 11.58 29.62
CA SER A 358 0.71 11.65 30.41
C SER A 358 1.33 13.07 30.32
N SER A 359 2.00 13.50 31.38
CA SER A 359 2.67 14.81 31.44
C SER A 359 3.67 15.01 30.29
N CYS A 360 4.34 13.94 29.89
CA CYS A 360 5.25 13.90 28.74
C CYS A 360 4.52 14.16 27.42
N SER A 361 3.46 13.40 27.09
CA SER A 361 2.73 13.56 25.83
C SER A 361 2.04 14.92 25.74
N LYS A 362 1.50 15.42 26.86
CA LYS A 362 0.93 16.76 26.96
C LYS A 362 1.97 17.84 26.64
N SER A 363 3.11 17.81 27.34
CA SER A 363 4.17 18.83 27.13
C SER A 363 4.73 18.79 25.71
N PHE A 364 4.87 17.61 25.12
CA PHE A 364 5.31 17.44 23.73
C PHE A 364 4.35 18.11 22.74
N LEU A 365 3.05 17.82 22.83
CA LEU A 365 2.04 18.41 21.95
C LEU A 365 1.94 19.93 22.13
N THR A 366 1.92 20.42 23.37
CA THR A 366 1.84 21.86 23.64
C THR A 366 3.07 22.62 23.14
N ASN A 367 4.27 22.07 23.36
CA ASN A 367 5.51 22.71 22.90
C ASN A 367 5.61 22.72 21.39
N LYS A 368 5.21 21.62 20.72
CA LYS A 368 5.18 21.54 19.26
C LYS A 368 4.18 22.53 18.67
N ALA A 369 2.95 22.59 19.21
CA ALA A 369 1.93 23.51 18.76
C ALA A 369 2.36 24.97 18.93
N ALA A 370 2.89 25.34 20.10
CA ALA A 370 3.39 26.67 20.37
C ALA A 370 4.50 27.08 19.38
N SER A 371 5.46 26.18 19.12
CA SER A 371 6.55 26.41 18.17
C SER A 371 6.03 26.66 16.75
N LEU A 372 5.07 25.86 16.30
CA LEU A 372 4.44 26.02 14.98
C LEU A 372 3.62 27.32 14.87
N ILE A 373 2.93 27.72 15.94
CA ILE A 373 2.21 29.01 15.99
C ILE A 373 3.20 30.18 15.84
N VAL A 374 4.32 30.17 16.56
CA VAL A 374 5.35 31.22 16.45
C VAL A 374 5.91 31.27 15.03
N LEU A 375 6.14 30.11 14.42
CA LEU A 375 6.64 30.04 13.06
C LEU A 375 5.64 30.61 12.04
N LEU A 376 4.36 30.22 12.12
CA LEU A 376 3.30 30.68 11.22
C LEU A 376 2.99 32.19 11.35
N LYS A 377 3.27 32.80 12.51
CA LYS A 377 3.19 34.25 12.68
C LYS A 377 4.24 35.01 11.86
N ASN A 378 5.28 34.33 11.39
CA ASN A 378 6.32 34.86 10.50
C ASN A 378 6.29 34.09 9.17
N PRO A 379 5.41 34.45 8.22
CA PRO A 379 5.16 33.65 7.01
C PRO A 379 6.41 33.40 6.16
N ASP A 380 7.31 34.37 6.05
CA ASP A 380 8.56 34.22 5.27
C ASP A 380 9.45 33.13 5.86
N SER A 381 9.66 33.14 7.17
CA SER A 381 10.42 32.12 7.90
C SER A 381 9.73 30.76 7.84
N ALA A 382 8.40 30.72 7.96
CA ALA A 382 7.61 29.49 7.83
C ALA A 382 7.78 28.87 6.44
N SER A 383 7.67 29.67 5.39
CA SER A 383 7.79 29.22 4.00
C SER A 383 9.17 28.69 3.65
N LEU A 384 10.21 29.04 4.42
CA LEU A 384 11.59 28.58 4.26
C LEU A 384 11.88 27.34 5.11
N LEU A 385 11.49 27.35 6.39
CA LEU A 385 11.78 26.27 7.34
C LEU A 385 10.88 25.05 7.16
N LEU A 386 9.65 25.25 6.67
CA LEU A 386 8.70 24.17 6.37
C LEU A 386 8.79 23.68 4.92
N ARG A 387 9.89 23.98 4.21
CA ARG A 387 10.14 23.47 2.86
C ARG A 387 10.32 21.95 2.87
N PRO A 388 9.95 21.26 1.78
CA PRO A 388 10.19 19.84 1.67
C PRO A 388 11.69 19.58 1.76
N SER A 389 12.07 18.45 2.32
CA SER A 389 13.47 18.03 2.36
C SER A 389 13.93 17.79 0.92
N THR A 390 14.57 18.76 0.28
CA THR A 390 14.98 18.60 -1.12
C THR A 390 15.92 17.42 -1.25
N VAL A 391 15.51 16.45 -2.07
CA VAL A 391 16.40 15.60 -2.87
C VAL A 391 17.46 16.51 -3.49
N ASN A 392 18.74 16.23 -3.19
CA ASN A 392 19.95 16.91 -3.65
C ASN A 392 19.99 18.43 -3.42
N GLN A 393 20.40 18.82 -2.22
CA GLN A 393 20.83 20.17 -1.83
C GLN A 393 22.09 20.71 -2.56
N SER A 394 22.53 20.14 -3.69
CA SER A 394 23.78 20.57 -4.33
C SER A 394 23.63 21.67 -5.40
N ASP A 395 22.50 21.78 -6.11
CA ASP A 395 22.55 22.47 -7.41
C ASP A 395 21.80 23.82 -7.50
N LYS A 396 21.17 24.30 -6.42
CA LYS A 396 20.37 25.55 -6.47
C LYS A 396 20.60 26.54 -5.31
N TYR A 397 21.77 26.51 -4.67
CA TYR A 397 22.20 27.59 -3.76
C TYR A 397 22.98 28.72 -4.46
N HIS A 398 22.68 28.97 -5.73
CA HIS A 398 23.19 30.12 -6.46
C HIS A 398 22.01 30.84 -7.06
N LEU A 399 21.53 31.88 -6.36
CA LEU A 399 20.85 33.05 -6.95
C LEU A 399 20.46 34.11 -5.89
N SER A 400 20.77 33.94 -4.61
CA SER A 400 20.65 35.04 -3.64
C SER A 400 22.03 35.63 -3.29
N ASN A 401 22.28 36.84 -3.80
CA ASN A 401 23.47 37.65 -3.49
C ASN A 401 23.56 38.11 -2.02
N MET A 402 22.62 37.65 -1.17
CA MET A 402 22.55 37.96 0.26
C MET A 402 22.65 36.71 1.15
N SER A 403 22.98 35.54 0.60
CA SER A 403 23.13 34.33 1.42
C SER A 403 24.30 34.48 2.39
N ILE A 404 24.13 34.03 3.64
CA ILE A 404 25.18 33.95 4.67
C ILE A 404 26.43 33.24 4.14
N SER A 405 26.27 32.26 3.26
CA SER A 405 27.36 31.53 2.61
C SER A 405 28.21 32.41 1.66
N SER A 406 27.63 33.48 1.10
CA SER A 406 28.35 34.49 0.31
C SER A 406 29.16 35.43 1.20
N VAL A 407 28.57 35.85 2.33
CA VAL A 407 29.23 36.69 3.35
C VAL A 407 30.41 35.95 3.98
N MET A 408 30.22 34.68 4.36
CA MET A 408 31.29 33.85 4.95
C MET A 408 32.45 33.60 3.97
N ARG A 409 32.16 33.43 2.67
CA ARG A 409 33.22 33.34 1.64
C ARG A 409 33.96 34.66 1.43
N GLY A 410 33.26 35.79 1.50
CA GLY A 410 33.88 37.12 1.49
C GLY A 410 34.79 37.34 2.69
N MET A 411 34.33 37.03 3.90
CA MET A 411 35.13 37.10 5.12
C MET A 411 36.34 36.18 5.07
N HIS A 412 36.20 34.97 4.50
CA HIS A 412 37.31 34.04 4.36
C HIS A 412 38.38 34.53 3.38
N LYS A 413 38.01 35.30 2.34
CA LYS A 413 38.97 35.95 1.45
C LYS A 413 39.73 37.09 2.16
N VAL A 414 39.03 37.90 2.94
CA VAL A 414 39.62 39.03 3.68
C VAL A 414 40.59 38.58 4.80
N ILE A 415 40.45 37.35 5.30
CA ILE A 415 41.36 36.78 6.31
C ILE A 415 42.63 36.19 5.67
N ARG A 416 42.64 36.00 4.35
CA ARG A 416 43.72 35.31 3.63
C ARG A 416 44.62 36.24 2.80
N ASP A 417 44.22 37.50 2.69
CA ASP A 417 45.07 38.65 2.33
C ASP A 417 45.46 39.38 3.62
#